data_AF-A0A4P5XJU9-F1
#
_entry.id   AF-A0A4P5XJU9-F1
#
_cell.length_a   1.000
_cell.length_b   1.000
_cell.length_c   1.000
_cell.angle_alpha   90.00
_cell.angle_beta   90.00
_cell.angle_gamma   90.00
#
_symmetry.space_group_name_H-M   'P 1'
#
loop_
_entity.id
_entity.type
_entity.pdbx_description
1 polymer ?
#
loop_
_entity_poly.entity_id
_entity_poly.type
_entity_poly.pdbx_seq_one_letter_code
_entity_poly.pdbx_strand_id
1 'polypeptide(L)'
;MSYNVAICLPPISPDDNVAWAELDAMIDAKGEVPAVFKQLHDELTARFPCICTLPDDKVDDGLWADGPLWNNFGHRAAVLAMSHSKAHEAMPFIIERANKLGLVVFDWAGPAIHRPPSTSLPPQSPSSARRETKWVELRERIEWKVRDAIVIIIWLGCIAMGVWGVIYFFWHT
;
A
#
# COMPACT_ATOMS: atom_id res chain seq x y z
N MET A 1 -10.78 16.26 -16.62
CA MET A 1 -10.07 15.08 -16.06
C MET A 1 -10.49 14.96 -14.61
N SER A 2 -11.01 13.80 -14.21
CA SER A 2 -11.35 13.54 -12.80
C SER A 2 -10.16 12.91 -12.07
N TYR A 3 -10.10 13.15 -10.76
CA TYR A 3 -9.22 12.45 -9.82
C TYR A 3 -10.06 11.41 -9.12
N ASN A 4 -9.74 10.13 -9.30
CA ASN A 4 -10.56 9.04 -8.81
C ASN A 4 -9.90 8.36 -7.62
N VAL A 5 -10.71 8.02 -6.62
CA VAL A 5 -10.29 7.21 -5.46
C VAL A 5 -11.27 6.08 -5.24
N ALA A 6 -10.78 4.96 -4.72
CA ALA A 6 -11.62 3.88 -4.23
C ALA A 6 -11.47 3.73 -2.72
N ILE A 7 -12.59 3.64 -1.99
CA ILE A 7 -12.62 3.52 -0.54
C ILE A 7 -13.24 2.18 -0.19
N CYS A 8 -12.46 1.28 0.40
CA CYS A 8 -12.82 -0.13 0.56
C CYS A 8 -12.99 -0.53 2.02
N LEU A 9 -13.86 -1.50 2.25
CA LEU A 9 -14.00 -2.18 3.53
C LEU A 9 -12.86 -3.19 3.74
N PRO A 10 -12.28 -3.27 4.96
CA PRO A 10 -11.41 -4.37 5.31
C PRO A 10 -12.16 -5.72 5.28
N PRO A 11 -11.44 -6.86 5.21
CA PRO A 11 -9.98 -6.97 5.08
C PRO A 11 -9.50 -6.57 3.68
N ILE A 12 -8.27 -6.05 3.62
CA ILE A 12 -7.49 -5.76 2.40
C ILE A 12 -6.11 -6.39 2.60
N SER A 13 -5.52 -6.94 1.54
CA SER A 13 -4.18 -7.52 1.62
C SER A 13 -3.15 -6.51 2.18
N PRO A 14 -2.22 -6.95 3.06
CA PRO A 14 -1.11 -6.12 3.50
C PRO A 14 -0.07 -5.89 2.39
N ASP A 15 -0.07 -6.72 1.35
CA ASP A 15 0.76 -6.51 0.15
C ASP A 15 0.01 -5.58 -0.81
N ASP A 16 0.61 -4.43 -1.13
CA ASP A 16 0.00 -3.42 -1.99
C ASP A 16 -0.29 -3.94 -3.41
N ASN A 17 0.58 -4.77 -3.99
CA ASN A 17 0.36 -5.29 -5.34
C ASN A 17 -0.85 -6.22 -5.37
N VAL A 18 -0.98 -7.07 -4.34
CA VAL A 18 -2.13 -7.95 -4.19
C VAL A 18 -3.40 -7.14 -3.92
N ALA A 19 -3.33 -6.13 -3.05
CA ALA A 19 -4.46 -5.27 -2.74
C ALA A 19 -4.99 -4.52 -3.98
N TRP A 20 -4.09 -4.03 -4.84
CA TRP A 20 -4.47 -3.42 -6.11
C TRP A 20 -5.10 -4.43 -7.07
N ALA A 21 -4.57 -5.66 -7.16
CA ALA A 21 -5.13 -6.71 -8.01
C ALA A 21 -6.53 -7.17 -7.56
N GLU A 22 -6.84 -7.06 -6.27
CA GLU A 22 -8.15 -7.41 -5.70
C GLU A 22 -9.20 -6.29 -5.83
N LEU A 23 -8.79 -5.06 -6.17
CA LEU A 23 -9.64 -3.87 -6.11
C LEU A 23 -10.89 -3.97 -7.00
N ASP A 24 -10.72 -4.39 -8.25
CA ASP A 24 -11.83 -4.48 -9.21
C ASP A 24 -12.91 -5.45 -8.72
N ALA A 25 -12.50 -6.59 -8.15
CA ALA A 25 -13.43 -7.56 -7.57
C ALA A 25 -14.21 -6.99 -6.37
N MET A 26 -13.60 -6.09 -5.60
CA MET A 26 -14.28 -5.39 -4.50
C MET A 26 -15.26 -4.33 -5.02
N ILE A 27 -14.92 -3.62 -6.10
CA ILE A 27 -15.82 -2.65 -6.74
C ILE A 27 -17.06 -3.36 -7.31
N ASP A 28 -16.86 -4.51 -7.94
CA ASP A 28 -17.93 -5.27 -8.58
C ASP A 28 -18.80 -6.08 -7.61
N ALA A 29 -18.32 -6.32 -6.39
CA ALA A 29 -19.03 -7.08 -5.38
C ALA A 29 -20.43 -6.51 -5.12
N LYS A 30 -21.44 -7.39 -5.11
CA LYS A 30 -22.84 -7.03 -4.91
C LYS A 30 -23.29 -7.36 -3.49
N GLY A 31 -24.21 -6.56 -2.98
CA GLY A 31 -24.76 -6.69 -1.65
C GLY A 31 -25.32 -5.35 -1.15
N GLU A 32 -25.76 -5.34 0.09
CA GLU A 32 -26.25 -4.12 0.75
C GLU A 32 -25.09 -3.16 1.05
N VAL A 33 -25.30 -1.86 0.86
CA VAL A 33 -24.31 -0.82 1.18
C VAL A 33 -24.20 -0.70 2.70
N PRO A 34 -23.03 -0.96 3.32
CA PRO A 34 -22.93 -0.96 4.78
C PRO A 34 -23.10 0.43 5.40
N ALA A 35 -23.62 0.49 6.62
CA ALA A 35 -23.91 1.75 7.32
C ALA A 35 -22.68 2.66 7.49
N VAL A 36 -21.46 2.11 7.57
CA VAL A 36 -20.22 2.89 7.65
C VAL A 36 -19.99 3.76 6.40
N PHE A 37 -20.44 3.30 5.23
CA PHE A 37 -20.40 4.11 4.02
C PHE A 37 -21.42 5.24 4.06
N LYS A 38 -22.59 5.04 4.69
CA LYS A 38 -23.53 6.14 4.92
C LYS A 38 -22.93 7.20 5.83
N GLN A 39 -22.25 6.79 6.90
CA GLN A 39 -21.54 7.72 7.77
C GLN A 39 -20.45 8.49 7.01
N LEU A 40 -19.63 7.80 6.22
CA LEU A 40 -18.61 8.46 5.40
C LEU A 40 -19.24 9.46 4.43
N HIS A 41 -20.29 9.06 3.70
CA HIS A 41 -21.02 9.94 2.79
C HIS A 41 -21.48 11.22 3.49
N ASP A 42 -22.06 11.10 4.69
CA ASP A 42 -22.57 12.24 5.43
C ASP A 42 -21.44 13.17 5.92
N GLU A 43 -20.33 12.60 6.40
CA GLU A 43 -19.14 13.38 6.77
C GLU A 43 -18.50 14.10 5.58
N LEU A 44 -18.45 13.45 4.41
CA LEU A 44 -17.93 14.05 3.19
C LEU A 44 -18.83 15.16 2.66
N THR A 45 -20.14 14.91 2.60
CA THR A 45 -21.11 15.88 2.05
C THR A 45 -21.40 17.06 2.98
N ALA A 46 -21.14 16.92 4.29
CA ALA A 46 -21.17 18.05 5.23
C ALA A 46 -20.09 19.11 4.92
N ARG A 47 -18.94 18.71 4.37
CA ARG A 47 -17.86 19.63 3.98
C ARG A 47 -17.90 19.97 2.49
N PHE A 48 -18.17 18.98 1.65
CA PHE A 48 -18.17 19.09 0.20
C PHE A 48 -19.53 18.66 -0.34
N PRO A 49 -20.50 19.60 -0.48
CA PRO A 49 -21.86 19.27 -0.90
C PRO A 49 -21.90 18.47 -2.19
N CYS A 50 -22.88 17.57 -2.31
CA CYS A 50 -23.10 16.81 -3.54
C CYS A 50 -23.42 17.77 -4.69
N ILE A 51 -22.93 17.46 -5.89
CA ILE A 51 -23.18 18.28 -7.09
C ILE A 51 -24.69 18.50 -7.35
N CYS A 52 -25.53 17.52 -7.01
CA CYS A 52 -26.99 17.60 -7.14
C CYS A 52 -27.67 18.57 -6.16
N THR A 53 -26.93 19.07 -5.17
CA THR A 53 -27.42 20.05 -4.18
C THR A 53 -26.92 21.47 -4.46
N LEU A 54 -26.02 21.62 -5.43
CA LEU A 54 -25.49 22.91 -5.84
C LEU A 54 -26.43 23.58 -6.86
N PRO A 55 -26.51 24.92 -6.85
CA PRO A 55 -27.08 25.67 -7.96
C PRO A 55 -26.33 25.38 -9.28
N ASP A 56 -27.03 25.44 -10.42
CA ASP A 56 -26.46 25.14 -11.75
C ASP A 56 -25.20 25.96 -12.07
N ASP A 57 -25.11 27.22 -11.63
CA ASP A 57 -23.95 28.11 -11.83
C ASP A 57 -22.76 27.78 -10.91
N LYS A 58 -22.93 26.84 -9.98
CA LYS A 58 -21.93 26.37 -9.01
C LYS A 58 -21.55 24.90 -9.16
N VAL A 59 -22.16 24.21 -10.12
CA VAL A 59 -21.87 22.80 -10.43
C VAL A 59 -20.39 22.59 -10.75
N ASP A 60 -19.81 23.43 -11.62
CA ASP A 60 -18.39 23.34 -12.01
C ASP A 60 -17.43 23.77 -10.88
N ASP A 61 -17.94 24.53 -9.92
CA ASP A 61 -17.26 24.88 -8.67
C ASP A 61 -17.41 23.77 -7.61
N GLY A 62 -18.04 22.64 -7.90
CA GLY A 62 -18.15 21.50 -6.98
C GLY A 62 -16.82 20.76 -6.77
N LEU A 63 -16.75 19.95 -5.70
CA LEU A 63 -15.66 18.98 -5.56
C LEU A 63 -15.89 17.75 -6.44
N TRP A 64 -17.10 17.20 -6.42
CA TRP A 64 -17.43 15.94 -7.06
C TRP A 64 -17.58 16.13 -8.56
N ALA A 65 -17.03 15.20 -9.33
CA ALA A 65 -17.14 15.21 -10.79
C ALA A 65 -18.48 14.65 -11.28
N ASP A 66 -19.19 13.92 -10.41
CA ASP A 66 -20.45 13.27 -10.70
C ASP A 66 -21.38 13.24 -9.48
N GLY A 67 -22.64 12.87 -9.73
CA GLY A 67 -23.61 12.60 -8.68
C GLY A 67 -24.90 11.98 -9.22
N PRO A 68 -25.83 11.57 -8.34
CA PRO A 68 -25.76 11.67 -6.88
C PRO A 68 -24.61 10.88 -6.26
N LEU A 69 -23.86 11.50 -5.35
CA LEU A 69 -22.63 10.91 -4.78
C LEU A 69 -22.89 9.55 -4.10
N TRP A 70 -24.06 9.40 -3.49
CA TRP A 70 -24.48 8.15 -2.84
C TRP A 70 -24.54 6.95 -3.80
N ASN A 71 -24.80 7.17 -5.09
CA ASN A 71 -24.87 6.08 -6.07
C ASN A 71 -23.51 5.44 -6.34
N ASN A 72 -22.43 6.08 -5.91
CA ASN A 72 -21.06 5.59 -6.07
C ASN A 72 -20.59 4.74 -4.88
N PHE A 73 -21.45 4.49 -3.89
CA PHE A 73 -21.18 3.61 -2.76
C PHE A 73 -21.75 2.22 -3.03
N GLY A 74 -20.87 1.23 -3.17
CA GLY A 74 -21.21 -0.17 -3.35
C GLY A 74 -21.18 -0.98 -2.06
N HIS A 75 -21.28 -2.30 -2.20
CA HIS A 75 -21.27 -3.23 -1.06
C HIS A 75 -19.91 -3.28 -0.35
N ARG A 76 -18.82 -3.30 -1.12
CA ARG A 76 -17.45 -3.48 -0.61
C ARG A 76 -16.55 -2.27 -0.82
N ALA A 77 -16.85 -1.45 -1.82
CA ALA A 77 -16.08 -0.27 -2.17
C ALA A 77 -16.99 0.89 -2.58
N ALA A 78 -16.53 2.11 -2.36
CA ALA A 78 -17.07 3.32 -2.95
C ALA A 78 -16.05 3.91 -3.93
N VAL A 79 -16.49 4.34 -5.11
CA VAL A 79 -15.60 4.89 -6.15
C VAL A 79 -15.96 6.35 -6.39
N LEU A 80 -15.14 7.26 -5.88
CA LEU A 80 -15.45 8.68 -5.91
C LEU A 80 -14.59 9.40 -6.95
N ALA A 81 -15.25 10.14 -7.84
CA ALA A 81 -14.59 10.99 -8.82
C ALA A 81 -14.65 12.45 -8.37
N MET A 82 -13.51 13.13 -8.36
CA MET A 82 -13.37 14.53 -7.97
C MET A 82 -12.84 15.39 -9.10
N SER A 83 -13.10 16.68 -9.04
CA SER A 83 -12.40 17.68 -9.85
C SER A 83 -10.91 17.68 -9.50
N HIS A 84 -10.06 17.46 -10.50
CA HIS A 84 -8.61 17.37 -10.32
C HIS A 84 -8.01 18.63 -9.67
N SER A 85 -8.56 19.82 -9.95
CA SER A 85 -8.06 21.07 -9.38
C SER A 85 -8.30 21.19 -7.86
N LYS A 86 -9.23 20.40 -7.31
CA LYS A 86 -9.61 20.42 -5.89
C LYS A 86 -9.16 19.17 -5.13
N ALA A 87 -8.73 18.13 -5.84
CA ALA A 87 -8.29 16.87 -5.26
C ALA A 87 -7.19 17.06 -4.20
N HIS A 88 -6.20 17.92 -4.47
CA HIS A 88 -5.12 18.19 -3.52
C HIS A 88 -5.62 18.73 -2.17
N GLU A 89 -6.68 19.55 -2.16
CA GLU A 89 -7.28 20.05 -0.91
C GLU A 89 -8.17 19.00 -0.22
N ALA A 90 -8.92 18.23 -1.01
CA ALA A 90 -9.89 17.27 -0.49
C ALA A 90 -9.26 15.97 0.02
N MET A 91 -8.18 15.50 -0.61
CA MET A 91 -7.57 14.19 -0.34
C MET A 91 -7.20 13.98 1.14
N PRO A 92 -6.49 14.91 1.82
CA PRO A 92 -6.17 14.74 3.23
C PRO A 92 -7.42 14.57 4.10
N PHE A 93 -8.50 15.28 3.80
CA PHE A 93 -9.76 15.16 4.53
C PHE A 93 -10.44 13.81 4.27
N ILE A 94 -10.51 13.37 3.01
CA ILE A 94 -11.11 12.08 2.65
C ILE A 94 -10.36 10.93 3.33
N ILE A 95 -9.02 10.94 3.25
CA ILE A 95 -8.17 9.94 3.90
C ILE A 95 -8.41 9.93 5.40
N GLU A 96 -8.42 11.10 6.05
CA GLU A 96 -8.64 11.21 7.50
C GLU A 96 -10.00 10.62 7.91
N ARG A 97 -11.10 10.99 7.23
CA ARG A 97 -12.45 10.52 7.56
C ARG A 97 -12.59 9.03 7.31
N ALA A 98 -12.16 8.54 6.14
CA ALA A 98 -12.22 7.12 5.80
C ALA A 98 -11.42 6.27 6.80
N ASN A 99 -10.18 6.66 7.10
CA ASN A 99 -9.32 5.93 8.02
C ASN A 99 -9.87 5.91 9.46
N LYS A 100 -10.50 7.01 9.92
CA LYS A 100 -11.19 7.05 11.23
C LYS A 100 -12.33 6.03 11.34
N LEU A 101 -12.96 5.71 10.21
CA LEU A 101 -14.01 4.70 10.11
C LEU A 101 -13.46 3.29 9.87
N GLY A 102 -12.13 3.11 9.87
CA GLY A 102 -11.49 1.81 9.61
C GLY A 102 -11.50 1.40 8.14
N LEU A 103 -11.78 2.33 7.21
CA LEU A 103 -11.79 2.09 5.77
C LEU A 103 -10.40 2.32 5.16
N VAL A 104 -10.14 1.69 4.02
CA VAL A 104 -8.88 1.83 3.28
C VAL A 104 -9.10 2.67 2.03
N VAL A 105 -8.23 3.64 1.75
CA VAL A 105 -8.32 4.51 0.56
C VAL A 105 -7.24 4.15 -0.44
N PHE A 106 -7.67 3.77 -1.64
CA PHE A 106 -6.85 3.57 -2.82
C PHE A 106 -6.82 4.87 -3.62
N ASP A 107 -5.64 5.46 -3.75
CA ASP A 107 -5.39 6.64 -4.56
C ASP A 107 -4.86 6.23 -5.94
N TRP A 108 -5.74 6.19 -6.94
CA TRP A 108 -5.37 5.80 -8.30
C TRP A 108 -4.43 6.79 -9.00
N ALA A 109 -4.42 8.06 -8.59
CA ALA A 109 -3.57 9.08 -9.20
C ALA A 109 -2.21 9.22 -8.47
N GLY A 110 -2.19 8.96 -7.16
CA GLY A 110 -1.01 9.03 -6.27
C GLY A 110 -0.30 7.69 -6.00
N PRO A 111 -0.48 6.68 -6.86
CA PRO A 111 -0.41 5.22 -6.60
C PRO A 111 -0.17 4.76 -5.15
N ALA A 112 -0.99 5.22 -4.19
CA ALA A 112 -0.82 4.92 -2.78
C ALA A 112 -2.06 4.24 -2.18
N ILE A 113 -1.84 3.39 -1.17
CA ILE A 113 -2.91 2.80 -0.36
C ILE A 113 -2.81 3.38 1.05
N HIS A 114 -3.75 4.23 1.41
CA HIS A 114 -3.86 4.80 2.75
C HIS A 114 -4.69 3.88 3.62
N ARG A 115 -4.03 3.25 4.59
CA ARG A 115 -4.66 2.35 5.56
C ARG A 115 -4.97 3.11 6.85
N PRO A 116 -6.00 2.70 7.62
CA PRO A 116 -6.22 3.20 8.95
C PRO A 116 -4.92 3.10 9.76
N PRO A 117 -4.57 4.11 10.58
CA PRO A 117 -3.50 3.94 11.54
C PRO A 117 -3.86 2.72 12.38
N SER A 118 -2.90 1.82 12.58
CA SER A 118 -3.06 0.63 13.42
C SER A 118 -3.58 1.10 14.78
N THR A 119 -4.89 1.11 14.97
CA THR A 119 -5.47 1.25 16.29
C THR A 119 -4.95 0.02 16.98
N SER A 120 -4.04 0.20 17.92
CA SER A 120 -3.37 -0.90 18.60
C SER A 120 -4.44 -1.86 19.09
N LEU A 121 -4.62 -2.98 18.37
CA LEU A 121 -4.99 -4.21 19.03
C LEU A 121 -4.01 -4.33 20.21
N PRO A 122 -4.47 -4.68 21.42
CA PRO A 122 -3.57 -4.91 22.55
C PRO A 122 -2.38 -5.73 22.06
N PRO A 123 -1.14 -5.37 22.48
CA PRO A 123 0.09 -5.75 21.81
C PRO A 123 0.00 -7.20 21.32
N GLN A 124 0.09 -7.38 20.00
CA GLN A 124 0.06 -8.71 19.41
C GLN A 124 1.05 -9.57 20.19
N SER A 125 0.53 -10.66 20.74
CA SER A 125 1.22 -11.63 21.58
C SER A 125 2.70 -11.81 21.18
N PRO A 126 3.64 -11.96 22.15
CA PRO A 126 5.10 -12.01 21.94
C PRO A 126 5.62 -13.10 20.99
N SER A 127 4.73 -13.85 20.33
CA SER A 127 5.04 -14.83 19.29
C SER A 127 5.49 -14.22 17.95
N SER A 128 5.09 -13.00 17.59
CA SER A 128 5.53 -12.34 16.35
C SER A 128 6.93 -11.75 16.48
N ALA A 129 7.22 -11.06 17.59
CA ALA A 129 8.55 -10.54 17.91
C ALA A 129 9.63 -11.65 18.00
N ARG A 130 9.24 -12.85 18.47
CA ARG A 130 10.12 -14.03 18.55
C ARG A 130 10.41 -14.66 17.17
N ARG A 131 9.54 -14.49 16.17
CA ARG A 131 9.81 -14.95 14.80
C ARG A 131 10.74 -14.00 14.06
N GLU A 132 10.58 -12.69 14.25
CA GLU A 132 11.45 -11.67 13.64
C GLU A 132 12.91 -11.81 14.10
N THR A 133 13.14 -11.99 15.41
CA THR A 133 14.49 -12.19 15.97
C THR A 133 15.14 -13.47 15.44
N LYS A 134 14.37 -14.55 15.28
CA LYS A 134 14.89 -15.81 14.74
C LYS A 134 15.32 -15.68 13.27
N TRP A 135 14.62 -14.88 12.47
CA TRP A 135 15.00 -14.64 11.06
C TRP A 135 16.20 -13.71 10.93
N VAL A 136 16.31 -12.69 11.79
CA VAL A 136 17.49 -11.81 11.85
C VAL A 136 18.73 -12.58 12.29
N GLU A 137 18.65 -13.37 13.36
CA GLU A 137 19.76 -14.24 13.80
C GLU A 137 20.16 -15.28 12.75
N LEU A 138 19.18 -15.86 12.04
CA LEU A 138 19.45 -16.83 10.99
C LEU A 138 20.13 -16.17 9.78
N ARG A 139 19.72 -14.96 9.41
CA ARG A 139 20.34 -14.17 8.34
C ARG A 139 21.78 -13.79 8.68
N GLU A 140 22.05 -13.31 9.88
CA GLU A 140 23.41 -12.99 10.33
C GLU A 140 24.32 -14.24 10.35
N ARG A 141 23.80 -15.40 10.78
CA ARG A 141 24.56 -16.67 10.72
C ARG A 141 24.87 -17.14 9.30
N ILE A 142 23.98 -16.87 8.34
CA ILE A 142 24.19 -17.24 6.93
C ILE A 142 25.22 -16.29 6.30
N GLU A 143 25.10 -14.99 6.53
CA GLU A 143 26.03 -13.98 5.97
C GLU A 143 27.46 -14.19 6.48
N TRP A 144 27.65 -14.62 7.73
CA TRP A 144 28.97 -14.97 8.27
C TRP A 144 29.60 -16.18 7.56
N LYS A 145 28.83 -17.28 7.36
CA LYS A 145 29.34 -18.49 6.69
C LYS A 145 29.70 -18.25 5.21
N VAL A 146 28.96 -17.39 4.53
CA VAL A 146 29.25 -17.04 3.13
C VAL A 146 30.53 -16.22 3.01
N ARG A 147 30.79 -15.29 3.94
CA ARG A 147 32.04 -14.52 3.98
C ARG A 147 33.27 -15.41 4.20
N ASP A 148 33.21 -16.33 5.14
CA ASP A 148 34.35 -17.23 5.42
C ASP A 148 34.64 -18.18 4.25
N ALA A 149 33.59 -18.70 3.59
CA ALA A 149 33.76 -19.53 2.40
C ALA A 149 34.42 -18.77 1.24
N ILE A 150 34.05 -17.51 1.01
CA ILE A 150 34.65 -16.66 -0.02
C ILE A 150 36.14 -16.39 0.28
N VAL A 151 36.50 -16.11 1.53
CA VAL A 151 37.90 -15.90 1.93
C VAL A 151 38.73 -17.17 1.73
N ILE A 152 38.21 -18.35 2.08
CA ILE A 152 38.89 -19.64 1.87
C ILE A 152 39.10 -19.92 0.38
N ILE A 153 38.09 -19.66 -0.47
CA ILE A 153 38.20 -19.85 -1.93
C ILE A 153 39.28 -18.93 -2.52
N ILE A 154 39.32 -17.66 -2.11
CA ILE A 154 40.34 -16.71 -2.56
C ILE A 154 41.74 -17.17 -2.11
N TRP A 155 41.87 -17.63 -0.86
CA TRP A 155 43.16 -18.10 -0.33
C TRP A 155 43.68 -19.36 -1.05
N LEU A 156 42.79 -20.33 -1.32
CA LEU A 156 43.13 -21.51 -2.11
C LEU A 156 43.48 -21.17 -3.57
N GLY A 157 42.79 -20.20 -4.17
CA GLY A 157 43.12 -19.67 -5.49
C GLY A 157 44.51 -19.03 -5.55
N CYS A 158 44.88 -18.24 -4.54
CA CYS A 158 46.21 -17.63 -4.45
C CYS A 158 47.33 -18.67 -4.25
N ILE A 159 47.09 -19.73 -3.46
CA ILE A 159 48.06 -20.83 -3.32
C ILE A 159 48.24 -21.58 -4.65
N ALA A 160 47.14 -21.90 -5.34
CA ALA A 160 47.20 -22.60 -6.63
C ALA A 160 47.98 -21.79 -7.67
N MET A 161 47.78 -20.46 -7.72
CA MET A 161 48.54 -19.58 -8.62
C MET A 161 50.02 -19.43 -8.21
N GLY A 162 50.32 -19.38 -6.91
CA GLY A 162 51.69 -19.34 -6.41
C GLY A 162 52.49 -20.62 -6.72
N VAL A 163 51.85 -21.78 -6.62
CA VAL A 163 52.47 -23.08 -6.96
C VAL A 163 52.68 -23.21 -8.47
N TRP A 164 51.76 -22.69 -9.29
CA TRP A 164 51.93 -22.67 -10.76
C TRP A 164 53.08 -21.77 -11.22
N GLY A 165 53.27 -20.61 -10.58
CA GLY A 165 54.38 -19.70 -10.88
C GLY A 165 55.77 -20.30 -10.63
N VAL A 166 55.91 -21.14 -9.60
CA VAL A 166 57.19 -21.81 -9.27
C VAL A 166 57.48 -22.98 -10.22
N ILE A 167 56.44 -23.72 -10.63
CA ILE A 167 56.60 -24.84 -11.59
C ILE A 167 56.94 -24.31 -13.00
N TYR A 168 56.34 -23.19 -13.42
CA TYR A 168 56.63 -22.59 -14.74
C TYR A 168 58.08 -22.05 -14.83
N PHE A 169 58.63 -21.56 -13.72
CA PHE A 169 60.00 -21.02 -13.69
C PHE A 169 61.07 -22.12 -13.78
N PHE A 170 60.79 -23.33 -13.28
CA PHE A 170 61.72 -24.47 -13.31
C PHE A 170 61.73 -25.24 -14.63
N TRP A 171 60.73 -25.05 -15.50
CA TRP A 171 60.68 -25.73 -16.81
C TRP A 171 61.32 -24.91 -17.95
N HIS A 172 61.70 -23.66 -17.70
CA HIS A 172 62.25 -22.74 -18.71
C HIS A 172 63.65 -22.17 -18.38
N THR A 173 64.40 -22.85 -17.52
CA THR A 173 65.84 -22.66 -17.29
C THR A 173 66.57 -23.98 -17.49
#